data_AF-A0A9D2DK81-F1
#
_entry.id   AF-A0A9D2DK81-F1
#
_cell.length_a   1.000
_cell.length_b   1.000
_cell.length_c   1.000
_cell.angle_alpha   90.00
_cell.angle_beta   90.00
_cell.angle_gamma   90.00
#
_symmetry.space_group_name_H-M   'P 1'
#
loop_
_entity.id
_entity.type
_entity.pdbx_description
1 polymer ?
#
loop_
_entity_poly.entity_id
_entity_poly.type
_entity_poly.pdbx_seq_one_letter_code
_entity_poly.pdbx_strand_id
1 'polypeptide(L)' 'MDEKNKAAEAERNEFHRAENEDDDGYDPYSDRRPDPEPLFQPDPWS' A
#
# COMPACT_ATOMS: atom_id res chain seq x y z
N MET A 1 -25.87 8.52 19.12
CA MET A 1 -25.12 8.26 17.86
C MET A 1 -23.66 8.67 18.01
N ASP A 2 -23.19 8.81 19.24
CA ASP A 2 -21.99 9.57 19.60
C ASP A 2 -20.81 8.65 19.87
N GLU A 3 -21.06 7.46 20.43
CA GLU A 3 -20.05 6.41 20.58
C GLU A 3 -19.53 5.88 19.25
N LYS A 4 -20.37 5.79 18.22
CA LYS A 4 -19.94 5.40 16.87
C LYS A 4 -18.97 6.41 16.26
N ASN A 5 -19.20 7.71 16.48
CA ASN A 5 -18.29 8.75 16.00
C ASN A 5 -16.97 8.73 16.77
N LYS A 6 -17.03 8.55 18.10
CA LYS A 6 -15.83 8.49 18.95
C LYS A 6 -14.97 7.25 18.68
N ALA A 7 -15.59 6.11 18.38
CA ALA A 7 -14.89 4.89 17.97
C ALA A 7 -14.22 5.07 16.59
N ALA A 8 -14.90 5.68 15.63
CA ALA A 8 -14.32 5.99 14.30
C ALA A 8 -13.17 7.01 14.38
N GLU A 9 -13.24 7.95 15.32
CA GLU A 9 -12.17 8.91 15.60
C GLU A 9 -10.97 8.27 16.29
N ALA A 10 -11.20 7.35 17.24
CA ALA A 10 -10.16 6.56 17.87
C ALA A 10 -9.48 5.59 16.90
N GLU A 11 -10.25 4.94 16.02
CA GLU A 11 -9.75 4.06 14.96
C GLU A 11 -8.91 4.85 13.94
N ARG A 12 -9.34 6.08 13.59
CA ARG A 12 -8.54 7.00 12.79
C ARG A 12 -7.26 7.47 13.49
N ASN A 13 -7.22 7.48 14.82
CA ASN A 13 -6.05 7.92 15.58
C ASN A 13 -4.94 6.86 15.62
N GLU A 14 -5.27 5.56 15.64
CA GLU A 14 -4.26 4.50 15.63
C GLU A 14 -3.49 4.42 14.29
N PHE A 15 -4.07 4.95 13.21
CA PHE A 15 -3.40 5.10 11.92
C PHE A 15 -2.99 6.55 11.58
N HIS A 16 -3.23 7.52 12.49
CA HIS A 16 -2.74 8.89 12.29
C HIS A 16 -1.25 8.95 12.62
N ARG A 17 -0.43 9.24 11.61
CA ARG A 17 0.94 9.71 11.82
C ARG A 17 0.95 11.20 12.14
N ALA A 18 2.03 11.67 12.76
CA ALA A 18 2.17 13.10 13.04
C ALA A 18 2.24 13.90 11.74
N GLU A 19 1.69 15.12 11.72
CA GLU A 19 1.61 16.00 10.54
C GLU A 19 2.97 16.34 9.88
N ASN A 20 4.07 16.16 10.62
CA ASN A 20 5.44 16.40 10.17
C ASN A 20 6.23 15.10 9.89
N GLU A 21 5.60 13.94 10.04
CA GLU A 21 6.16 12.68 9.54
C GLU A 21 5.81 12.57 8.06
N ASP A 22 6.81 12.29 7.25
CA ASP A 22 6.64 12.08 5.81
C ASP A 22 5.73 10.85 5.62
N ASP A 23 4.47 11.10 5.32
CA ASP A 23 3.57 10.13 4.72
C ASP A 23 3.64 10.35 3.21
N ASP A 24 4.83 10.12 2.67
CA ASP A 24 5.13 10.20 1.24
C ASP A 24 4.34 9.18 0.40
N GLY A 25 3.55 8.32 1.05
CA GLY A 25 2.78 7.26 0.43
C GLY A 25 3.67 6.21 -0.20
N TYR A 26 4.95 6.18 0.17
CA TYR A 26 5.90 5.27 -0.43
C TYR A 26 5.75 3.88 0.17
N ASP A 27 5.06 2.99 -0.54
CA ASP A 27 5.17 1.56 -0.27
C ASP A 27 6.63 1.14 -0.58
N PRO A 28 7.37 0.54 0.38
CA PRO A 28 8.69 -0.03 0.14
C PRO A 28 8.78 -0.97 -1.07
N TYR A 29 7.63 -1.46 -1.54
CA TYR A 29 7.54 -2.35 -2.68
C TYR A 29 7.25 -1.65 -4.02
N SER A 30 7.02 -0.34 -4.01
CA SER A 30 6.82 0.49 -5.22
C SER A 30 8.11 0.60 -6.06
N ASP A 31 9.28 0.56 -5.40
CA ASP A 31 10.60 0.55 -6.06
C ASP A 31 11.01 -0.82 -6.60
N ARG A 32 10.26 -1.88 -6.27
CA ARG A 32 10.60 -3.19 -6.77
C ARG A 32 10.39 -3.19 -8.27
N ARG A 33 11.48 -3.45 -8.97
CA ARG A 33 11.39 -3.75 -10.39
C ARG A 33 10.49 -4.98 -10.53
N PRO A 34 9.50 -4.95 -11.45
CA PRO A 34 8.76 -6.15 -11.77
C PRO A 34 9.73 -7.23 -12.22
N ASP A 35 9.38 -8.49 -11.97
CA ASP A 35 10.13 -9.60 -12.53
C ASP A 35 10.23 -9.42 -14.05
N PRO A 36 11.41 -9.65 -14.65
CA PRO A 36 11.59 -9.45 -16.07
C PRO A 36 10.66 -10.39 -16.84
N GLU A 37 9.81 -9.81 -17.68
CA GLU A 37 8.95 -10.60 -18.57
C GLU A 37 9.83 -11.42 -19.53
N PRO A 38 9.47 -12.69 -19.78
CA PRO A 38 10.18 -13.50 -20.76
C PRO A 38 10.10 -12.82 -22.13
N LEU A 39 11.25 -12.68 -22.78
CA LEU A 39 11.38 -12.01 -24.08
C LEU A 39 10.57 -12.69 -25.20
N PHE A 40 10.23 -13.97 -25.01
CA PHE A 40 9.49 -14.78 -25.94
C PHE A 40 8.58 -15.75 -25.18
N GLN A 41 7.42 -16.02 -25.77
CA GLN A 41 6.53 -17.07 -25.27
C GLN A 41 7.15 -18.44 -25.58
N PRO A 42 6.99 -19.43 -24.68
CA PRO A 42 7.42 -20.80 -24.96
C PRO A 42 6.72 -21.33 -26.21
N ASP A 43 7.44 -22.15 -26.98
CA ASP A 43 6.92 -22.75 -28.21
C ASP A 43 5.67 -23.60 -27.91
N PRO A 44 4.52 -23.32 -28.53
CA PRO A 44 3.28 -24.06 -28.27
C PRO A 44 3.29 -25.52 -28.76
N TRP A 45 4.37 -25.98 -29.43
CA TRP A 45 4.45 -27.29 -30.05
C TRP A 45 5.65 -28.16 -29.64
N SER A 46 6.30 -27.87 -28.51
CA SER A 46 7.30 -28.77 -27.91
C SER A 46 6.74 -30.12 -27.45
#